data_AF-A0A1V3XAP1-F1
#
_entry.id   AF-A0A1V3XAP1-F1
#
_cell.length_a   1.000
_cell.length_b   1.000
_cell.length_c   1.000
_cell.angle_alpha   90.00
_cell.angle_beta   90.00
_cell.angle_gamma   90.00
#
_symmetry.space_group_name_H-M   'P 1'
#
loop_
_entity.id
_entity.type
_entity.pdbx_description
1 polymer ?
#
loop_
_entity_poly.entity_id
_entity_poly.type
_entity_poly.pdbx_seq_one_letter_code
_entity_poly.pdbx_strand_id
1 'polypeptide(L)'
;MIRAAVVGPDAPTGVPVRVHSGEVSGAGALDAGGRATLELADAHQHAMAEAAAWNHDWPQTSVVIGADIEESRHTRDRVRHWVRARLDRPPANAFLAEILASESAY
;
A
#
# COMPACT_ATOMS: atom_id res chain seq x y z
N MET A 1 4.13 4.75 -7.19
CA MET A 1 4.96 3.77 -6.45
C MET A 1 4.26 3.45 -5.13
N ILE A 2 4.18 2.18 -4.76
CA ILE A 2 3.68 1.71 -3.46
C ILE A 2 4.87 1.22 -2.62
N ARG A 3 4.83 1.50 -1.31
CA ARG A 3 5.79 1.00 -0.32
C ARG A 3 5.03 0.37 0.85
N ALA A 4 5.42 -0.83 1.22
CA ALA A 4 4.89 -1.54 2.38
C ALA A 4 6.04 -1.87 3.33
N ALA A 5 5.79 -1.71 4.63
CA ALA A 5 6.67 -2.27 5.64
C ALA A 5 6.42 -3.79 5.74
N VAL A 6 7.49 -4.57 5.87
CA VAL A 6 7.46 -6.04 5.84
C VAL A 6 7.74 -6.58 7.23
N VAL A 7 6.93 -7.54 7.67
CA VAL A 7 7.09 -8.23 8.96
C VAL A 7 7.13 -9.74 8.73
N GLY A 8 8.28 -10.35 9.02
CA GLY A 8 8.48 -11.79 8.88
C GLY A 8 9.82 -12.12 8.24
N PRO A 9 10.18 -13.41 8.22
CA PRO A 9 11.45 -13.87 7.66
C PRO A 9 11.44 -13.95 6.13
N ASP A 10 10.27 -14.11 5.51
CA ASP A 10 10.14 -14.32 4.07
C ASP A 10 10.12 -13.00 3.30
N ALA A 11 10.79 -12.99 2.14
CA ALA A 11 10.75 -11.85 1.24
C ALA A 11 9.36 -11.73 0.60
N PRO A 12 8.78 -10.52 0.47
CA PRO A 12 7.44 -10.33 -0.09
C PRO A 12 7.44 -10.36 -1.63
N THR A 13 8.51 -10.85 -2.25
CA THR A 13 8.68 -10.86 -3.70
C THR A 13 7.51 -11.56 -4.39
N GLY A 14 6.88 -10.89 -5.36
CA GLY A 14 5.76 -11.46 -6.10
C GLY A 14 4.40 -11.32 -5.43
N VAL A 15 4.32 -10.75 -4.21
CA VAL A 15 3.03 -10.43 -3.59
C VAL A 15 2.31 -9.38 -4.44
N PRO A 16 1.08 -9.66 -4.94
CA PRO A 16 0.40 -8.77 -5.87
C PRO A 16 -0.03 -7.47 -5.19
N VAL A 17 0.02 -6.38 -5.93
CA VAL A 17 -0.45 -5.05 -5.50
C VAL A 17 -1.40 -4.53 -6.56
N ARG A 18 -2.56 -4.02 -6.13
CA ARG A 18 -3.55 -3.37 -6.98
C ARG A 18 -3.92 -2.02 -6.39
N VAL A 19 -4.04 -1.01 -7.24
CA VAL A 19 -4.56 0.32 -6.88
C VAL A 19 -5.77 0.63 -7.75
N HIS A 20 -6.79 1.23 -7.16
CA HIS A 20 -7.98 1.70 -7.86
C HIS A 20 -8.37 3.07 -7.33
N SER A 21 -8.69 4.00 -8.23
CA SER A 21 -9.21 5.33 -7.92
C SER A 21 -10.18 5.76 -9.03
N GLY A 22 -11.48 5.62 -8.78
CA GLY A 22 -12.49 5.75 -9.84
C GLY A 22 -12.24 4.75 -10.98
N GLU A 23 -12.12 5.25 -12.20
CA GLU A 23 -11.82 4.44 -13.39
C GLU A 23 -10.33 4.18 -13.61
N VAL A 24 -9.45 4.84 -12.83
CA VAL A 24 -8.01 4.62 -12.89
C VAL A 24 -7.64 3.39 -12.08
N SER A 25 -6.81 2.52 -12.66
CA SER A 25 -6.33 1.32 -11.98
C SER A 25 -4.85 1.06 -12.26
N GLY A 26 -4.21 0.26 -11.43
CA GLY A 26 -2.84 -0.18 -11.65
C GLY A 26 -2.55 -1.48 -10.92
N ALA A 27 -1.69 -2.30 -11.50
CA ALA A 27 -1.32 -3.60 -10.96
C ALA A 27 0.18 -3.85 -11.07
N GLY A 28 0.70 -4.69 -10.16
CA GLY A 28 2.10 -5.07 -10.10
C GLY A 28 2.36 -6.00 -8.93
N ALA A 29 3.61 -6.13 -8.53
CA ALA A 29 4.00 -6.97 -7.41
C ALA A 29 5.11 -6.32 -6.58
N LEU A 30 5.18 -6.70 -5.30
CA LEU A 30 6.25 -6.26 -4.41
C LEU A 30 7.59 -6.89 -4.82
N ASP A 31 8.66 -6.09 -4.74
CA ASP A 31 10.04 -6.53 -4.74
C ASP A 31 10.46 -7.03 -3.34
N ALA A 32 11.67 -7.60 -3.22
CA ALA A 32 12.19 -8.07 -1.94
C ALA A 32 12.29 -6.99 -0.85
N GLY A 33 12.27 -5.71 -1.22
CA GLY A 33 12.30 -4.56 -0.32
C GLY A 33 10.91 -3.99 0.01
N GLY A 34 9.82 -4.65 -0.38
CA GLY A 34 8.46 -4.20 -0.13
C GLY A 34 8.02 -3.02 -1.00
N ARG A 35 8.60 -2.87 -2.21
CA ARG A 35 8.23 -1.81 -3.16
C ARG A 35 7.52 -2.39 -4.38
N ALA A 36 6.52 -1.67 -4.89
CA ALA A 36 5.92 -1.94 -6.20
C ALA A 36 5.85 -0.66 -7.04
N THR A 37 6.25 -0.76 -8.30
CA THR A 37 5.99 0.24 -9.32
C THR A 37 4.84 -0.26 -10.17
N LEU A 38 3.77 0.53 -10.27
CA LEU A 38 2.55 0.18 -10.97
C LEU A 38 2.41 1.12 -12.15
N GLU A 39 2.19 0.57 -13.34
CA GLU A 39 1.70 1.37 -14.46
C GLU A 39 0.22 1.65 -14.23
N LEU A 40 -0.17 2.92 -14.38
CA LEU A 40 -1.56 3.33 -14.25
C LEU A 40 -2.24 3.20 -15.61
N ALA A 41 -3.44 2.67 -15.60
CA ALA A 41 -4.31 2.54 -16.74
C ALA A 41 -5.60 3.33 -16.53
N ASP A 42 -6.11 3.94 -17.59
CA ASP A 42 -7.38 4.67 -17.61
C ASP A 42 -8.60 3.72 -17.73
N ALA A 43 -9.79 4.30 -17.87
CA ALA A 43 -11.04 3.59 -18.07
C ALA A 43 -11.03 2.62 -19.28
N HIS A 44 -10.23 2.95 -20.29
CA HIS A 44 -10.09 2.19 -21.54
C HIS A 44 -8.94 1.18 -21.48
N GLN A 45 -8.32 0.99 -20.31
CA GLN A 45 -7.16 0.13 -20.10
C GLN A 45 -5.91 0.57 -20.89
N HIS A 46 -5.82 1.85 -21.24
CA HIS A 46 -4.62 2.42 -21.84
C HIS A 46 -3.71 3.00 -20.77
N ALA A 47 -2.40 2.94 -21.02
CA ALA A 47 -1.42 3.59 -20.16
C ALA A 47 -1.78 5.07 -19.97
N MET A 48 -1.92 5.46 -18.72
CA MET A 48 -2.37 6.79 -18.34
C MET A 48 -1.25 7.81 -18.58
N ALA A 49 -1.56 8.88 -19.32
CA ALA A 49 -0.64 9.99 -19.49
C ALA A 49 -0.42 10.75 -18.17
N GLU A 50 0.78 11.27 -17.96
CA GLU A 50 1.13 11.99 -16.73
C GLU A 50 0.21 13.19 -16.47
N ALA A 51 -0.08 14.00 -17.50
CA ALA A 51 -0.98 15.14 -17.37
C ALA A 51 -2.40 14.75 -16.94
N ALA A 52 -2.88 13.58 -17.39
CA ALA A 52 -4.17 13.05 -16.95
C ALA A 52 -4.11 12.59 -15.49
N ALA A 53 -3.01 11.97 -15.06
CA ALA A 53 -2.82 11.55 -13.67
C ALA A 53 -2.81 12.75 -12.71
N TRP A 54 -2.20 13.87 -13.11
CA TRP A 54 -2.22 15.11 -12.32
C TRP A 54 -3.61 15.74 -12.21
N ASN A 55 -4.46 15.56 -13.22
CA ASN A 55 -5.84 16.07 -13.23
C ASN A 55 -6.87 15.12 -12.61
N HIS A 56 -6.46 13.92 -12.17
CA HIS A 56 -7.35 12.94 -11.58
C HIS A 56 -7.65 13.25 -10.10
N ASP A 57 -8.88 12.97 -9.67
CA ASP A 57 -9.30 13.16 -8.28
C ASP A 57 -8.91 11.94 -7.43
N TRP A 58 -7.80 12.05 -6.69
CA TRP A 58 -7.20 10.98 -5.90
C TRP A 58 -7.80 10.67 -4.49
N PRO A 59 -8.66 11.48 -3.84
CA PRO A 59 -9.13 11.22 -2.47
C PRO A 59 -9.76 9.84 -2.27
N GLN A 60 -10.42 9.27 -3.28
CA GLN A 60 -11.04 7.94 -3.21
C GLN A 60 -10.14 6.84 -3.80
N THR A 61 -8.88 6.79 -3.32
CA THR A 61 -7.94 5.74 -3.72
C THR A 61 -7.97 4.55 -2.76
N SER A 62 -8.10 3.36 -3.32
CA SER A 62 -7.95 2.09 -2.61
C SER A 62 -6.70 1.36 -3.08
N VAL A 63 -5.99 0.73 -2.15
CA VAL A 63 -4.82 -0.11 -2.43
C VAL A 63 -5.04 -1.47 -1.78
N VAL A 64 -4.91 -2.53 -2.57
CA VAL A 64 -4.98 -3.92 -2.11
C VAL A 64 -3.60 -4.55 -2.28
N ILE A 65 -3.08 -5.15 -1.20
CA ILE A 65 -1.78 -5.85 -1.19
C ILE A 65 -2.06 -7.30 -0.80
N GLY A 66 -1.53 -8.23 -1.59
CA GLY A 66 -1.76 -9.66 -1.42
C GLY A 66 -3.07 -10.15 -2.01
N ALA A 67 -3.32 -11.44 -1.81
CA ALA A 67 -4.58 -12.08 -2.13
C ALA A 67 -5.53 -12.02 -0.93
N ASP A 68 -6.83 -12.08 -1.19
CA ASP A 68 -7.85 -12.22 -0.15
C ASP A 68 -7.80 -13.65 0.41
N ILE A 69 -6.90 -13.85 1.37
CA ILE A 69 -6.71 -15.11 2.10
C ILE A 69 -7.19 -14.94 3.52
N GLU A 70 -7.74 -16.01 4.08
CA GLU A 70 -8.15 -16.01 5.48
C GLU A 70 -6.91 -16.03 6.38
N GLU A 71 -6.58 -14.87 6.95
CA GLU A 71 -5.49 -14.77 7.93
C GLU A 71 -5.93 -15.27 9.31
N SER A 72 -5.10 -16.14 9.89
CA SER A 72 -5.30 -16.60 11.27
C SER A 72 -5.41 -15.42 12.24
N ARG A 73 -6.23 -15.58 13.29
CA ARG A 73 -6.36 -14.57 14.35
C ARG A 73 -5.01 -14.22 14.98
N HIS A 74 -4.15 -15.23 15.18
CA HIS A 74 -2.81 -15.04 15.74
C HIS A 74 -1.95 -14.13 14.86
N THR A 75 -1.93 -14.35 13.54
CA THR A 75 -1.20 -13.51 12.58
C THR A 75 -1.70 -12.06 12.63
N ARG A 76 -3.03 -11.86 12.60
CA ARG A 76 -3.63 -10.52 12.66
C ARG A 76 -3.27 -9.77 13.93
N ASP A 77 -3.30 -10.44 15.08
CA ASP A 77 -2.97 -9.82 16.36
C ASP A 77 -1.48 -9.46 16.45
N ARG A 78 -0.60 -10.31 15.90
CA ARG A 78 0.84 -10.02 15.79
C ARG A 78 1.10 -8.77 14.93
N VAL A 79 0.45 -8.69 13.76
CA VAL A 79 0.58 -7.53 12.85
C VAL A 79 0.04 -6.26 13.53
N ARG A 80 -1.13 -6.30 14.16
CA ARG A 80 -1.70 -5.14 14.88
C ARG A 80 -0.80 -4.63 16.00
N HIS A 81 -0.23 -5.53 16.79
CA HIS A 81 0.69 -5.15 17.85
C HIS A 81 1.93 -4.44 17.28
N TRP A 82 2.51 -5.00 16.21
CA TRP A 82 3.64 -4.39 15.52
C TRP A 82 3.31 -3.00 14.95
N VAL A 83 2.17 -2.84 14.28
CA VAL A 83 1.72 -1.54 13.72
C VAL A 83 1.56 -0.52 14.83
N ARG A 84 0.86 -0.85 15.92
CA ARG A 84 0.64 0.08 17.05
C ARG A 84 1.95 0.55 17.67
N ALA A 85 2.87 -0.37 17.95
CA ALA A 85 4.17 0.00 18.50
C ALA A 85 4.96 0.96 17.58
N ARG A 86 4.82 0.80 16.25
CA ARG A 86 5.45 1.67 15.26
C ARG A 86 4.77 3.03 15.17
N LEU A 87 3.45 3.12 15.30
CA LEU A 87 2.71 4.39 15.30
C LEU A 87 2.91 5.17 16.60
N ASP A 88 3.03 4.50 17.74
CA ASP A 88 3.29 5.15 19.04
C ASP A 88 4.66 5.85 19.06
N ARG A 89 5.62 5.31 18.31
CA ARG A 89 6.98 5.88 18.17
C ARG A 89 7.45 5.74 16.72
N PRO A 90 7.00 6.64 15.82
CA PRO A 90 7.37 6.58 14.42
C PRO A 90 8.90 6.66 14.26
N PRO A 91 9.53 5.71 13.55
CA PRO A 91 10.97 5.76 13.32
C PRO A 91 11.33 6.84 12.29
N ALA A 92 12.63 7.16 12.16
CA ALA A 92 13.09 8.18 11.21
C ALA A 92 12.74 7.88 9.73
N ASN A 93 12.44 6.62 9.41
CA ASN A 93 11.97 6.19 8.09
C ASN A 93 10.46 5.95 8.04
N ALA A 94 9.69 6.55 8.94
CA ALA A 94 8.23 6.49 8.92
C ALA A 94 7.67 7.04 7.60
N PHE A 95 6.62 6.40 7.09
CA PHE A 95 5.88 6.94 5.96
C PHE A 95 5.05 8.15 6.42
N LEU A 96 4.74 9.08 5.51
CA LEU A 96 3.87 10.22 5.82
C LEU A 96 2.54 9.78 6.43
N ALA A 97 1.95 8.70 5.90
CA ALA A 97 0.72 8.12 6.44
C ALA A 97 0.86 7.64 7.89
N GLU A 98 2.04 7.15 8.30
CA GLU A 98 2.30 6.73 9.68
C GLU A 98 2.43 7.93 10.61
N ILE A 99 3.09 9.00 10.15
CA ILE A 99 3.20 10.26 10.90
C ILE A 99 1.80 10.84 11.11
N LEU A 100 1.03 10.99 10.03
CA LEU A 100 -0.34 11.50 10.11
C LEU A 100 -1.23 10.63 11.00
N ALA A 101 -1.12 9.30 10.91
CA ALA A 101 -1.88 8.39 11.78
C ALA A 101 -1.48 8.51 13.25
N SER A 102 -0.19 8.72 13.54
CA SER A 102 0.30 8.92 14.92
C SER A 102 -0.17 10.24 15.53
N GLU A 103 -0.28 11.30 14.72
CA GLU A 103 -0.74 12.63 15.15
C GLU A 103 -2.27 12.71 15.27
N SER A 104 -3.00 11.89 14.51
CA SER A 104 -4.47 11.90 14.45
C SER A 104 -5.14 11.09 15.57
N ALA A 105 -4.47 10.89 16.71
CA ALA A 105 -4.94 10.05 17.81
C ALA A 105 -6.45 10.19 18.07
N TYR A 106 -7.19 9.12 17.79
CA TYR A 106 -8.60 8.92 18.18
C TYR A 106 -8.63 8.02 19.42
#